data_AF-A0A3D8K201-F1
#
_entry.id   AF-A0A3D8K201-F1
#
_cell.length_a   1.000
_cell.length_b   1.000
_cell.length_c   1.000
_cell.angle_alpha   90.00
_cell.angle_beta   90.00
_cell.angle_gamma   90.00
#
_symmetry.space_group_name_H-M   'P 1'
#
loop_
_entity.id
_entity.type
_entity.pdbx_description
1 polymer ?
#
loop_
_entity_poly.entity_id
_entity_poly.type
_entity_poly.pdbx_seq_one_letter_code
_entity_poly.pdbx_strand_id
1 'polypeptide(L)' 'MSTRTLIEINHDFLHELQDVPELLAIIVSELGTSMHCRPLNEANERGRTLDIGHGLRIVLQYHHTTDVAVTTKFAAVKL' A
#
# COMPACT_ATOMS: atom_id res chain seq x y z
N MET A 1 -13.60 7.12 14.35
CA MET A 1 -12.59 7.63 13.39
C MET A 1 -12.29 6.53 12.40
N SER A 2 -12.16 6.83 11.10
CA SER A 2 -11.80 5.84 10.07
C SER A 2 -10.46 6.22 9.48
N THR A 3 -9.51 5.29 9.56
CA THR A 3 -8.21 5.39 8.90
C THR A 3 -8.37 4.87 7.47
N ARG A 4 -7.91 5.63 6.48
CA ARG A 4 -7.84 5.16 5.09
C ARG A 4 -6.39 4.92 4.72
N THR A 5 -6.13 3.75 4.13
CA THR A 5 -4.81 3.33 3.68
C THR A 5 -4.85 3.15 2.17
N LEU A 6 -3.97 3.84 1.45
CA LEU A 6 -3.74 3.62 0.04
C LEU A 6 -2.57 2.64 -0.12
N ILE A 7 -2.82 1.54 -0.81
CA ILE A 7 -1.81 0.53 -1.14
C ILE A 7 -1.63 0.42 -2.65
N GLU A 8 -0.39 0.25 -3.07
CA GLU A 8 -0.02 -0.17 -4.42
C GLU A 8 0.36 -1.64 -4.37
N ILE A 9 -0.16 -2.42 -5.33
CA ILE A 9 0.17 -3.84 -5.49
C ILE A 9 0.71 -4.02 -6.90
N ASN A 10 1.85 -4.70 -7.03
CA ASN A 10 2.36 -5.13 -8.33
C ASN A 10 1.34 -6.11 -8.97
N HIS A 11 1.01 -5.88 -10.24
CA HIS A 11 -0.04 -6.62 -10.92
C HIS A 11 0.27 -8.12 -11.08
N ASP A 12 1.53 -8.48 -11.34
CA ASP A 12 1.94 -9.88 -11.46
C ASP A 12 1.82 -10.58 -10.11
N PHE A 13 2.23 -9.91 -9.03
CA PHE A 13 2.05 -10.41 -7.66
C PHE A 13 0.59 -10.49 -7.24
N LEU A 14 -0.28 -9.61 -7.73
CA LEU A 14 -1.70 -9.67 -7.41
C LEU A 14 -2.33 -10.97 -7.94
N HIS A 15 -1.89 -11.44 -9.11
CA HIS A 15 -2.30 -12.75 -9.62
C HIS A 15 -1.79 -13.88 -8.73
N GLU A 16 -0.51 -13.87 -8.35
CA GLU A 16 0.07 -14.88 -7.46
C GLU A 16 -0.61 -14.92 -6.07
N LEU A 17 -1.02 -13.76 -5.53
CA LEU A 17 -1.73 -13.67 -4.25
C LEU A 17 -3.12 -14.32 -4.28
N GLN A 18 -3.75 -14.46 -5.46
CA GLN A 18 -5.02 -15.19 -5.59
C GLN A 18 -4.83 -16.69 -5.37
N ASP A 19 -3.66 -17.22 -5.73
CA ASP A 19 -3.32 -18.63 -5.56
C ASP A 19 -2.84 -18.97 -4.14
N VAL A 20 -2.55 -17.94 -3.31
CA VAL A 20 -2.07 -18.09 -1.93
C VAL A 20 -2.92 -17.26 -0.95
N PRO A 21 -4.17 -17.69 -0.67
CA PRO A 21 -5.11 -16.91 0.14
C PRO A 21 -4.67 -16.69 1.59
N GLU A 22 -3.84 -17.59 2.16
CA GLU A 22 -3.30 -17.42 3.50
C GLU A 22 -2.35 -16.22 3.58
N LEU A 23 -1.54 -16.02 2.53
CA LEU A 23 -0.63 -14.88 2.46
C LEU A 23 -1.40 -13.58 2.34
N LEU A 24 -2.45 -13.54 1.53
CA LEU A 24 -3.35 -12.39 1.44
C LEU A 24 -3.99 -12.06 2.79
N ALA A 25 -4.44 -13.08 3.54
CA ALA A 25 -5.03 -12.89 4.86
C ALA A 25 -4.02 -12.32 5.87
N ILE A 26 -2.77 -12.78 5.84
CA ILE A 26 -1.68 -12.22 6.67
C ILE A 26 -1.48 -10.75 6.33
N ILE A 27 -1.30 -10.42 5.04
CA ILE A 27 -1.09 -9.04 4.58
C ILE A 27 -2.24 -8.11 5.03
N VAL A 28 -3.50 -8.53 4.84
CA VAL A 28 -4.67 -7.75 5.26
C VAL A 28 -4.73 -7.58 6.79
N SER A 29 -4.38 -8.63 7.54
CA SER A 29 -4.28 -8.56 8.99
C SER A 29 -3.25 -7.52 9.42
N GLU A 30 -2.05 -7.54 8.86
CA GLU A 30 -0.99 -6.59 9.17
C GLU A 30 -1.39 -5.14 8.87
N LEU A 31 -2.03 -4.90 7.71
CA LEU A 31 -2.57 -3.60 7.31
C LEU A 31 -3.65 -3.06 8.26
N GLY A 32 -4.40 -3.95 8.92
CA GLY A 32 -5.41 -3.60 9.93
C GLY A 32 -4.83 -3.25 11.30
N THR A 33 -3.54 -3.52 11.53
CA THR A 33 -2.87 -3.27 12.81
C THR A 33 -2.06 -1.97 12.81
N SER A 34 -1.48 -1.64 13.97
CA SER A 34 -0.54 -0.53 14.11
C SER A 34 0.89 -0.84 13.67
N MET A 35 1.17 -2.05 13.17
CA MET A 35 2.54 -2.50 12.87
C MET A 35 3.28 -1.58 11.89
N HIS A 36 2.57 -1.08 10.88
CA HIS A 36 3.17 -0.21 9.86
C HIS A 36 3.06 1.29 10.16
N CYS A 37 2.32 1.71 11.20
CA CYS A 37 2.05 3.13 11.45
C CYS A 37 3.32 3.96 11.64
N ARG A 38 4.25 3.50 12.49
CA ARG A 38 5.50 4.23 12.74
C ARG A 38 6.42 4.24 11.49
N PRO A 39 6.75 3.09 10.87
CA PRO A 39 7.55 3.07 9.65
C PRO A 39 6.95 3.91 8.52
N LEU A 40 5.61 3.93 8.40
CA LEU A 40 4.91 4.71 7.40
C LEU A 40 4.95 6.22 7.67
N ASN A 41 4.85 6.64 8.93
CA ASN A 41 5.03 8.05 9.28
C ASN A 41 6.45 8.51 8.91
N GLU A 42 7.47 7.73 9.27
CA GLU A 42 8.87 8.03 8.92
C GLU A 42 9.09 8.07 7.38
N ALA A 43 8.41 7.20 6.62
CA ALA A 43 8.46 7.20 5.17
C ALA A 43 7.76 8.43 4.56
N ASN A 44 6.56 8.76 5.04
CA ASN A 44 5.76 9.90 4.60
C ASN A 44 6.48 11.23 4.87
N GLU A 45 7.11 11.39 6.05
CA GLU A 45 7.94 12.57 6.37
C GLU A 45 9.09 12.78 5.37
N ARG A 46 9.56 11.69 4.75
CA ARG A 46 10.62 11.70 3.72
C ARG A 46 10.07 11.77 2.30
N GLY A 47 8.75 11.87 2.12
CA GLY A 47 8.07 11.84 0.84
C GLY A 47 8.20 10.50 0.11
N ARG A 48 8.28 9.39 0.84
CA ARG A 48 8.45 8.03 0.31
C ARG A 48 7.29 7.13 0.72
N THR A 49 7.03 6.13 -0.10
CA THR A 49 6.13 5.01 0.24
C THR A 49 6.83 4.03 1.18
N LEU A 50 6.07 3.26 1.95
CA LEU A 50 6.58 2.14 2.74
C LEU A 50 6.44 0.84 1.95
N ASP A 51 7.54 0.17 1.63
CA ASP A 51 7.51 -1.19 1.09
C ASP A 51 7.25 -2.18 2.23
N ILE A 52 6.24 -3.04 2.06
CA ILE A 52 5.87 -4.06 3.06
C ILE A 52 6.14 -5.48 2.54
N GLY A 53 6.85 -5.62 1.42
CA GLY A 53 7.13 -6.90 0.78
C GLY A 53 5.97 -7.41 -0.07
N HIS A 54 6.17 -8.60 -0.67
CA HIS A 54 5.16 -9.29 -1.49
C HIS A 54 4.63 -8.48 -2.69
N GLY A 55 5.39 -7.51 -3.16
CA GLY A 55 4.95 -6.60 -4.22
C GLY A 55 3.95 -5.54 -3.75
N LEU A 56 3.73 -5.38 -2.44
CA LEU A 56 2.87 -4.36 -1.86
C LEU A 56 3.68 -3.18 -1.29
N ARG A 57 3.11 -1.99 -1.47
CA ARG A 57 3.61 -0.76 -0.85
C ARG A 57 2.46 0.03 -0.25
N ILE A 58 2.65 0.55 0.96
CA ILE A 58 1.75 1.53 1.54
C ILE A 58 2.19 2.90 1.07
N VAL A 59 1.36 3.52 0.24
CA VAL A 59 1.62 4.85 -0.31
C VAL A 59 1.25 5.92 0.70
N LEU A 60 0.20 5.67 1.48
CA LEU A 60 -0.46 6.71 2.24
C LEU A 60 -1.35 6.16 3.36
N GLN A 61 -1.29 6.74 4.57
CA GLN A 61 -2.26 6.47 5.65
C GLN A 61 -2.70 7.79 6.28
N TYR A 62 -3.97 8.15 6.10
CA TYR A 62 -4.48 9.48 6.45
C TYR A 62 -5.58 9.36 7.50
N HIS A 63 -5.41 10.16 8.55
CA HIS A 63 -6.42 10.41 9.56
C HIS A 63 -7.08 11.75 9.19
N HIS A 64 -8.37 11.73 8.83
CA HIS A 64 -9.23 12.92 8.63
C HIS A 64 -9.25 13.64 7.26
N THR A 65 -8.95 12.97 6.14
CA THR A 65 -9.15 13.54 4.80
C THR A 65 -10.00 12.64 3.91
N THR A 66 -10.85 13.26 3.08
CA THR A 66 -11.75 12.61 2.11
C THR A 66 -11.20 12.60 0.69
N ASP A 67 -10.29 13.53 0.36
CA ASP A 67 -9.75 13.71 -0.98
C ASP A 67 -8.29 13.28 -1.04
N VAL A 68 -8.01 12.21 -1.78
CA VAL A 68 -6.65 11.72 -2.03
C VAL A 68 -6.37 11.87 -3.52
N ALA A 69 -5.40 12.71 -3.88
CA ALA A 69 -4.92 12.85 -5.24
C ALA A 69 -3.69 11.95 -5.43
N VAL A 70 -3.84 10.88 -6.23
CA VAL A 70 -2.75 9.98 -6.61
C VAL A 70 -2.29 10.35 -8.01
N THR A 71 -1.10 10.96 -8.12
CA THR A 71 -0.44 11.20 -9.41
C THR A 71 0.49 10.04 -9.73
N THR A 72 0.09 9.21 -10.69
CA THR A 72 0.95 8.17 -11.27
C THR A 72 1.78 8.74 -12.43
N LYS A 73 3.05 8.36 -12.53
CA LYS A 73 3.86 8.59 -13.74
C LYS A 73 3.50 7.51 -14.75
N PHE A 74 2.38 7.68 -15.44
CA PHE A 74 2.06 6.85 -16.59
C PHE A 74 3.09 7.11 -17.70
N ALA A 75 3.97 6.13 -17.95
CA ALA A 75 4.69 6.04 -19.21
C ALA A 75 3.86 5.15 -20.13
N ALA A 76 3.39 5.68 -21.25
CA ALA A 76 2.72 4.87 -22.25
C ALA A 76 3.63 3.69 -22.63
N VAL A 77 3.15 2.47 -22.44
CA VAL A 77 3.82 1.26 -22.93
C VAL A 77 3.96 1.44 -24.44
N LYS A 78 5.20 1.59 -24.92
CA LYS A 78 5.49 1.43 -26.33
C LYS A 78 5.53 -0.06 -26.60
N LEU A 79 4.49 -0.54 -27.29
CA LEU A 79 4.46 -1.87 -27.90
C LEU A 79 5.58 -2.00 -28.94
#